data_AF-A0A2V6NT18-F1
#
_entry.id   AF-A0A2V6NT18-F1
#
_cell.length_a   1.000
_cell.length_b   1.000
_cell.length_c   1.000
_cell.angle_alpha   90.00
_cell.angle_beta   90.00
_cell.angle_gamma   90.00
#
_symmetry.space_group_name_H-M   'P 1'
#
loop_
_entity.id
_entity.type
_entity.pdbx_description
1 polymer ?
#
loop_
_entity_poly.entity_id
_entity_poly.type
_entity_poly.pdbx_seq_one_letter_code
_entity_poly.pdbx_strand_id
1 'polypeptide(L)'
;MAADRREKTQMTGRVLAITLAVLVPSTLLLAQNPKIEISLPTDNEALFRGGGPDFYQYIERDFHGEKSTPWEGGRYGFVRNPVPTAQGLVYTRFHEGIDIRCLHRDARGEPLDDVRAIANGKVVHTNQVSGYSNYGRYIVIEHDWDGSPYYSLYGHLSEITVGIGQKVNRGERIARMGYTGEGLNQARAHVHLELNLMFNRNFESWHDRNFRDPNHNGIYNGINLAGLDLARFFLEHDKRPDLTVPAFLAEEETFYKVAVPDSPHFDLRKFYPWMVKNVLA
;
A
#
# COMPACT_ATOMS: atom_id res chain seq x y z
N MET A 1 30.75 -68.24 79.57
CA MET A 1 30.55 -68.69 78.17
C MET A 1 30.04 -67.50 77.38
N ALA A 2 30.65 -67.29 76.21
CA ALA A 2 30.62 -66.07 75.42
C ALA A 2 29.30 -65.82 74.67
N ALA A 3 28.98 -64.53 74.45
CA ALA A 3 28.48 -63.93 73.20
C ALA A 3 28.09 -62.47 73.52
N ASP A 4 28.93 -61.49 73.20
CA ASP A 4 29.14 -60.86 71.89
C ASP A 4 28.23 -59.63 71.67
N ARG A 5 28.91 -58.55 71.33
CA ARG A 5 28.50 -57.15 71.34
C ARG A 5 28.16 -56.79 69.89
N ARG A 6 26.98 -56.24 69.61
CA ARG A 6 26.76 -55.51 68.35
C ARG A 6 26.01 -54.20 68.58
N GLU A 7 26.77 -53.13 68.39
CA GLU A 7 26.30 -51.76 68.23
C GLU A 7 25.37 -51.64 67.02
N LYS A 8 24.33 -50.82 67.18
CA LYS A 8 23.45 -50.39 66.10
C LYS A 8 24.10 -49.22 65.36
N THR A 9 24.55 -49.46 64.14
CA THR A 9 24.86 -48.39 63.18
C THR A 9 23.60 -48.08 62.37
N GLN A 10 22.95 -46.95 62.63
CA GLN A 10 21.92 -46.39 61.75
C GLN A 10 22.62 -45.62 60.62
N MET A 11 22.61 -46.19 59.42
CA MET A 11 22.98 -45.49 58.19
C MET A 11 21.87 -44.52 57.78
N THR A 12 22.17 -43.23 57.78
CA THR A 12 21.34 -42.19 57.16
C THR A 12 21.56 -42.22 55.64
N GLY A 13 20.61 -42.80 54.90
CA GLY A 13 20.58 -42.72 53.45
C GLY A 13 20.14 -41.32 53.00
N ARG A 14 21.07 -40.51 52.47
CA ARG A 14 20.73 -39.33 51.68
C ARG A 14 20.35 -39.78 50.27
N VAL A 15 19.07 -39.68 49.92
CA VAL A 15 18.61 -39.82 48.54
C VAL A 15 18.95 -38.52 47.81
N LEU A 16 19.93 -38.59 46.91
CA LEU A 16 20.25 -37.49 46.01
C LEU A 16 19.26 -37.54 44.84
N ALA A 17 18.25 -36.67 44.85
CA ALA A 17 17.37 -36.48 43.71
C ALA A 17 18.16 -35.76 42.60
N ILE A 18 18.58 -36.49 41.57
CA ILE A 18 19.16 -35.91 40.36
C ILE A 18 17.99 -35.48 39.47
N THR A 19 17.66 -34.19 39.51
CA THR A 19 16.75 -33.56 38.55
C THR A 19 17.46 -33.49 37.20
N LEU A 20 17.13 -34.42 36.29
CA LEU A 20 17.58 -34.37 34.91
C LEU A 20 16.83 -33.25 34.20
N ALA A 21 17.43 -32.07 34.10
CA ALA A 21 16.90 -30.97 33.29
C ALA A 21 17.05 -31.35 31.81
N VAL A 22 15.95 -31.82 31.22
CA VAL A 22 15.85 -31.99 29.77
C VAL A 22 15.84 -30.58 29.15
N LEU A 23 16.99 -30.13 28.65
CA LEU A 23 17.05 -28.99 27.74
C LEU A 23 16.37 -29.40 26.44
N VAL A 24 15.10 -29.04 26.29
CA VAL A 24 14.47 -28.98 24.98
C VAL A 24 15.11 -27.79 24.26
N PRO A 25 15.81 -27.98 23.13
CA PRO A 25 16.28 -26.85 22.36
C PRO A 25 15.05 -26.11 21.86
N SER A 26 14.76 -24.96 22.46
CA SER A 26 13.79 -24.00 21.95
C SER A 26 14.34 -23.51 20.61
N THR A 27 13.99 -24.19 19.52
CA THR A 27 14.13 -23.62 18.20
C THR A 27 13.21 -22.41 18.18
N LEU A 28 13.80 -21.23 18.39
CA LEU A 28 13.19 -19.97 17.96
C LEU A 28 12.88 -20.16 16.49
N LEU A 29 11.62 -20.47 16.17
CA LEU A 29 11.10 -20.21 14.84
C LEU A 29 11.27 -18.70 14.69
N LEU A 30 12.34 -18.29 14.00
CA LEU A 30 12.34 -16.97 13.39
C LEU A 30 11.12 -16.99 12.50
N ALA A 31 10.07 -16.27 12.91
CA ALA A 31 8.94 -16.01 12.04
C ALA A 31 9.54 -15.31 10.82
N GLN A 32 9.72 -16.07 9.74
CA GLN A 32 10.01 -15.47 8.45
C GLN A 32 8.78 -14.64 8.14
N ASN A 33 8.95 -13.33 8.07
CA ASN A 33 7.89 -12.48 7.58
C ASN A 33 7.47 -13.01 6.20
N PRO A 34 6.17 -13.27 5.99
CA PRO A 34 5.72 -13.83 4.72
C PRO A 34 6.12 -12.86 3.60
N LYS A 35 6.74 -13.40 2.55
CA LYS A 35 7.17 -12.61 1.40
C LYS A 35 5.97 -11.85 0.81
N ILE A 36 6.18 -10.60 0.44
CA ILE A 36 5.16 -9.81 -0.26
C ILE A 36 4.97 -10.44 -1.64
N GLU A 37 3.77 -10.92 -1.89
CA GLU A 37 3.37 -11.53 -3.15
C GLU A 37 2.58 -10.51 -3.96
N ILE A 38 3.24 -9.82 -4.89
CA ILE A 38 2.67 -8.70 -5.65
C ILE A 38 2.77 -8.90 -7.17
N SER A 39 1.79 -8.41 -7.93
CA SER A 39 1.76 -8.43 -9.41
C SER A 39 1.07 -7.19 -9.98
N LEU A 40 1.29 -6.90 -11.26
CA LEU A 40 0.57 -5.83 -11.96
C LEU A 40 -0.95 -6.09 -11.99
N PRO A 41 -1.78 -5.03 -11.98
CA PRO A 41 -3.24 -5.16 -11.94
C PRO A 41 -3.86 -5.47 -13.29
N THR A 42 -3.13 -5.36 -14.40
CA THR A 42 -3.60 -5.58 -15.77
C THR A 42 -2.63 -6.48 -16.54
N ASP A 43 -2.95 -6.84 -17.78
CA ASP A 43 -2.05 -7.59 -18.67
C ASP A 43 -0.94 -6.71 -19.26
N ASN A 44 -0.92 -5.41 -18.95
CA ASN A 44 0.10 -4.50 -19.44
C ASN A 44 1.41 -4.61 -18.66
N GLU A 45 2.26 -5.53 -19.09
CA GLU A 45 3.58 -5.78 -18.47
C GLU A 45 4.70 -4.88 -19.00
N ALA A 46 4.40 -3.83 -19.77
CA ALA A 46 5.42 -3.00 -20.41
C ALA A 46 6.39 -2.33 -19.41
N LEU A 47 5.98 -2.16 -18.14
CA LEU A 47 6.84 -1.68 -17.06
C LEU A 47 8.17 -2.46 -16.98
N PHE A 48 8.12 -3.79 -17.04
CA PHE A 48 9.30 -4.67 -16.92
C PHE A 48 10.17 -4.71 -18.18
N ARG A 49 9.75 -4.05 -19.27
CA ARG A 49 10.50 -3.99 -20.55
C ARG A 49 11.00 -2.59 -20.89
N GLY A 50 11.06 -1.69 -19.89
CA GLY A 50 11.52 -0.30 -20.06
C GLY A 50 10.42 0.74 -19.88
N GLY A 51 9.15 0.33 -19.68
CA GLY A 51 8.04 1.22 -19.38
C GLY A 51 7.77 2.23 -20.50
N GLY A 52 7.56 3.49 -20.13
CA GLY A 52 7.33 4.56 -21.10
C GLY A 52 5.89 4.63 -21.62
N PRO A 53 5.67 5.12 -22.85
CA PRO A 53 4.33 5.33 -23.42
C PRO A 53 3.53 4.04 -23.65
N ASP A 54 4.20 2.89 -23.64
CA ASP A 54 3.55 1.57 -23.75
C ASP A 54 2.91 1.13 -22.43
N PHE A 55 3.43 1.62 -21.29
CA PHE A 55 2.89 1.32 -19.96
C PHE A 55 2.03 2.45 -19.41
N TYR A 56 2.51 3.68 -19.47
CA TYR A 56 1.86 4.82 -18.84
C TYR A 56 0.82 5.47 -19.75
N GLN A 57 -0.36 5.75 -19.19
CA GLN A 57 -1.37 6.54 -19.87
C GLN A 57 -0.95 8.02 -19.92
N TYR A 58 -1.01 8.61 -21.10
CA TYR A 58 -0.72 10.03 -21.26
C TYR A 58 -1.80 10.92 -20.67
N ILE A 59 -1.39 12.13 -20.29
CA ILE A 59 -2.30 13.24 -19.99
C ILE A 59 -2.51 14.08 -21.23
N GLU A 60 -3.68 14.69 -21.37
CA GLU A 60 -3.89 15.75 -22.36
C GLU A 60 -3.57 17.09 -21.69
N ARG A 61 -2.67 17.86 -22.29
CA ARG A 61 -2.28 19.18 -21.81
C ARG A 61 -2.53 20.21 -22.90
N ASP A 62 -3.18 21.31 -22.52
CA ASP A 62 -3.24 22.54 -23.30
C ASP A 62 -2.57 23.65 -22.48
N PHE A 63 -1.45 24.17 -22.97
CA PHE A 63 -0.76 25.27 -22.33
C PHE A 63 -0.57 26.39 -23.34
N HIS A 64 -1.29 27.50 -23.14
CA HIS A 64 -1.30 28.66 -24.05
C HIS A 64 -1.68 28.31 -25.50
N GLY A 65 -2.58 27.33 -25.70
CA GLY A 65 -3.02 26.88 -27.02
C GLY A 65 -2.15 25.78 -27.63
N GLU A 66 -1.03 25.42 -26.99
CA GLU A 66 -0.19 24.30 -27.42
C GLU A 66 -0.67 22.99 -26.77
N LYS A 67 -1.22 22.11 -27.61
CA LYS A 67 -1.70 20.78 -27.19
C LYS A 67 -0.56 19.77 -27.20
N SER A 68 -0.47 18.96 -26.15
CA SER A 68 0.53 17.90 -26.01
C SER A 68 -0.02 16.71 -25.22
N THR A 69 0.56 15.53 -25.43
CA THR A 69 0.17 14.28 -24.77
C THR A 69 1.35 13.57 -24.11
N PRO A 70 1.99 14.17 -23.08
CA PRO A 70 3.12 13.55 -22.40
C PRO A 70 2.66 12.30 -21.64
N TRP A 71 3.36 11.18 -21.86
CA TRP A 71 3.10 9.91 -21.18
C TRP A 71 3.64 9.94 -19.75
N GLU A 72 4.62 10.79 -19.46
CA GLU A 72 5.20 10.99 -18.14
C GLU A 72 4.16 11.45 -17.12
N GLY A 73 3.05 12.03 -17.60
CA GLY A 73 1.91 12.43 -16.78
C GLY A 73 1.27 11.29 -15.99
N GLY A 74 1.44 10.05 -16.44
CA GLY A 74 0.94 8.85 -15.74
C GLY A 74 1.91 8.27 -14.70
N ARG A 75 3.08 8.88 -14.47
CA ARG A 75 4.06 8.39 -13.50
C ARG A 75 3.78 8.91 -12.10
N TYR A 76 4.14 8.12 -11.09
CA TYR A 76 4.26 8.62 -9.72
C TYR A 76 5.21 9.82 -9.68
N GLY A 77 4.86 10.82 -8.89
CA GLY A 77 5.68 12.02 -8.72
C GLY A 77 5.56 13.05 -9.83
N PHE A 78 4.76 12.81 -10.88
CA PHE A 78 4.50 13.82 -11.88
C PHE A 78 3.70 14.99 -11.28
N VAL A 79 4.22 16.20 -11.42
CA VAL A 79 3.57 17.43 -10.95
C VAL A 79 2.89 18.16 -12.11
N ARG A 80 1.63 18.54 -11.93
CA ARG A 80 0.78 19.17 -12.95
C ARG A 80 0.04 20.41 -12.42
N ASN A 81 -0.73 21.05 -13.30
CA ASN A 81 -1.45 22.30 -13.06
C ASN A 81 -0.52 23.49 -12.77
N PRO A 82 0.16 24.04 -13.80
CA PRO A 82 1.01 25.20 -13.62
C PRO A 82 0.19 26.44 -13.24
N VAL A 83 0.50 27.04 -12.10
CA VAL A 83 -0.08 28.29 -11.62
C VAL A 83 1.02 29.36 -11.64
N PRO A 84 0.83 30.46 -12.39
CA PRO A 84 1.74 31.60 -12.35
C PRO A 84 1.77 32.24 -10.96
N THR A 85 2.96 32.41 -10.40
CA THR A 85 3.21 33.15 -9.15
C THR A 85 4.25 34.23 -9.39
N ALA A 86 4.43 35.15 -8.44
CA ALA A 86 5.49 36.16 -8.51
C ALA A 86 6.90 35.56 -8.55
N GLN A 87 7.05 34.29 -8.14
CA GLN A 87 8.31 33.53 -8.10
C GLN A 87 8.48 32.58 -9.30
N GLY A 88 7.53 32.55 -10.24
CA GLY A 88 7.51 31.65 -11.39
C GLY A 88 6.31 30.68 -11.39
N LEU A 89 6.34 29.68 -12.26
CA LEU A 89 5.29 28.65 -12.31
C LEU A 89 5.44 27.69 -11.13
N VAL A 90 4.35 27.48 -10.38
CA VAL A 90 4.24 26.44 -9.36
C VAL A 90 3.26 25.37 -9.85
N TYR A 91 3.63 24.09 -9.71
CA TYR A 91 2.75 22.97 -10.03
C TYR A 91 2.03 22.53 -8.76
N THR A 92 0.70 22.55 -8.78
CA THR A 92 -0.12 22.42 -7.56
C THR A 92 -0.68 21.03 -7.33
N ARG A 93 -0.48 20.09 -8.26
CA ARG A 93 -1.03 18.74 -8.15
C ARG A 93 0.05 17.70 -8.38
N PHE A 94 0.35 16.95 -7.32
CA PHE A 94 1.18 15.75 -7.34
C PHE A 94 0.36 14.56 -7.87
N HIS A 95 1.04 13.52 -8.36
CA HIS A 95 0.41 12.27 -8.77
C HIS A 95 0.84 11.16 -7.80
N GLU A 96 -0.06 10.75 -6.91
CA GLU A 96 0.20 9.76 -5.84
C GLU A 96 0.30 8.31 -6.34
N GLY A 97 0.07 8.04 -7.63
CA GLY A 97 0.01 6.70 -8.19
C GLY A 97 0.63 6.57 -9.56
N ILE A 98 0.24 5.50 -10.26
CA ILE A 98 0.59 5.21 -11.64
C ILE A 98 -0.66 5.01 -12.48
N ASP A 99 -0.68 5.58 -13.68
CA ASP A 99 -1.78 5.44 -14.63
C ASP A 99 -1.41 4.40 -15.68
N ILE A 100 -1.98 3.19 -15.58
CA ILE A 100 -1.63 2.06 -16.45
C ILE A 100 -2.54 2.05 -17.67
N ARG A 101 -1.92 2.15 -18.85
CA ARG A 101 -2.56 2.26 -20.15
C ARG A 101 -3.38 1.02 -20.50
N CYS A 102 -4.57 1.27 -21.04
CA CYS A 102 -5.44 0.27 -21.65
C CYS A 102 -4.81 -0.42 -22.88
N LEU A 103 -4.87 -1.75 -22.93
CA LEU A 103 -4.42 -2.56 -24.07
C LEU A 103 -5.55 -2.94 -25.02
N HIS A 104 -6.71 -3.31 -24.48
CA HIS A 104 -7.81 -3.89 -25.27
C HIS A 104 -9.03 -2.98 -25.26
N ARG A 105 -9.57 -2.73 -26.46
CA ARG A 105 -10.80 -1.94 -26.65
C ARG A 105 -11.75 -2.67 -27.58
N ASP A 106 -13.05 -2.45 -27.39
CA ASP A 106 -14.07 -2.94 -28.30
C ASP A 106 -14.17 -2.07 -29.58
N ALA A 107 -15.08 -2.43 -30.49
CA ALA A 107 -15.30 -1.70 -31.73
C ALA A 107 -15.82 -0.26 -31.55
N ARG A 108 -16.32 0.08 -30.36
CA ARG A 108 -16.77 1.44 -30.00
C ARG A 108 -15.69 2.22 -29.27
N GLY A 109 -14.54 1.62 -29.00
CA GLY A 109 -13.43 2.21 -28.26
C GLY A 109 -13.49 2.02 -26.75
N GLU A 110 -14.47 1.26 -26.23
CA GLU A 110 -14.63 1.05 -24.78
C GLU A 110 -13.52 0.12 -24.26
N PRO A 111 -12.91 0.43 -23.10
CA PRO A 111 -11.86 -0.40 -22.51
C PRO A 111 -12.41 -1.76 -22.07
N LEU A 112 -11.69 -2.83 -22.41
CA LEU A 112 -12.05 -4.21 -22.08
C LEU A 112 -11.17 -4.81 -20.97
N ASP A 113 -10.05 -4.17 -20.66
CA ASP A 113 -9.06 -4.67 -19.70
C ASP A 113 -9.68 -4.94 -18.32
N ASP A 114 -9.44 -6.14 -17.82
CA ASP A 114 -9.73 -6.49 -16.44
C ASP A 114 -8.72 -5.85 -15.50
N VAL A 115 -9.21 -5.44 -14.33
CA VAL A 115 -8.39 -4.94 -13.23
C VAL A 115 -8.39 -5.99 -12.12
N ARG A 116 -7.20 -6.36 -11.67
CA ARG A 116 -6.94 -7.43 -10.72
C ARG A 116 -6.28 -6.90 -9.45
N ALA A 117 -6.53 -7.57 -8.32
CA ALA A 117 -5.87 -7.23 -7.07
C ALA A 117 -4.35 -7.45 -7.18
N ILE A 118 -3.55 -6.44 -6.82
CA ILE A 118 -2.09 -6.53 -6.91
C ILE A 118 -1.49 -7.52 -5.91
N ALA A 119 -2.20 -7.83 -4.83
CA ALA A 119 -1.78 -8.76 -3.79
C ALA A 119 -2.99 -9.31 -3.02
N ASN A 120 -2.77 -10.34 -2.22
CA ASN A 120 -3.79 -10.85 -1.30
C ASN A 120 -4.23 -9.74 -0.33
N GLY A 121 -5.53 -9.63 -0.05
CA GLY A 121 -6.02 -8.59 0.84
C GLY A 121 -7.52 -8.68 1.12
N LYS A 122 -8.03 -7.63 1.76
CA LYS A 122 -9.45 -7.47 2.07
C LYS A 122 -9.94 -6.16 1.47
N VAL A 123 -11.01 -6.21 0.69
CA VAL A 123 -11.68 -5.01 0.18
C VAL A 123 -12.23 -4.22 1.37
N VAL A 124 -11.75 -2.99 1.56
CA VAL A 124 -12.14 -2.14 2.68
C VAL A 124 -13.00 -0.95 2.26
N HIS A 125 -13.01 -0.62 0.96
CA HIS A 125 -13.85 0.43 0.42
C HIS A 125 -14.21 0.19 -1.04
N THR A 126 -15.40 0.64 -1.43
CA THR A 126 -15.82 0.75 -2.82
C THR A 126 -16.62 2.03 -3.02
N ASN A 127 -16.19 2.90 -3.92
CA ASN A 127 -17.01 4.00 -4.40
C ASN A 127 -17.64 3.61 -5.75
N GLN A 128 -18.96 3.46 -5.77
CA GLN A 128 -19.72 3.12 -6.99
C GLN A 128 -20.19 4.34 -7.79
N VAL A 129 -20.11 5.54 -7.18
CA VAL A 129 -20.63 6.78 -7.76
C VAL A 129 -19.48 7.60 -8.31
N SER A 130 -19.42 7.76 -9.63
CA SER A 130 -18.29 8.42 -10.31
C SER A 130 -18.09 9.87 -9.89
N GLY A 131 -19.14 10.58 -9.45
CA GLY A 131 -19.06 11.98 -9.04
C GLY A 131 -18.64 12.21 -7.58
N TYR A 132 -18.46 11.16 -6.78
CA TYR A 132 -18.09 11.29 -5.36
C TYR A 132 -16.58 11.38 -5.11
N SER A 133 -15.78 11.34 -6.18
CA SER A 133 -14.32 11.43 -6.11
C SER A 133 -13.72 11.68 -7.48
N ASN A 134 -12.56 12.37 -7.52
CA ASN A 134 -11.78 12.53 -8.74
C ASN A 134 -11.27 11.19 -9.29
N TYR A 135 -11.12 10.18 -8.43
CA TYR A 135 -10.82 8.80 -8.83
C TYR A 135 -11.99 8.12 -9.55
N GLY A 136 -13.16 8.76 -9.66
CA GLY A 136 -14.33 8.13 -10.23
C GLY A 136 -14.83 6.97 -9.38
N ARG A 137 -15.19 5.87 -10.03
CA ARG A 137 -15.43 4.61 -9.33
C ARG A 137 -14.10 4.02 -8.92
N TYR A 138 -13.96 3.66 -7.64
CA TYR A 138 -12.70 3.12 -7.15
C TYR A 138 -12.87 2.09 -6.03
N ILE A 139 -11.86 1.25 -5.86
CA ILE A 139 -11.77 0.21 -4.83
C ILE A 139 -10.56 0.52 -3.95
N VAL A 140 -10.64 0.26 -2.65
CA VAL A 140 -9.48 0.19 -1.76
C VAL A 140 -9.38 -1.20 -1.15
N ILE A 141 -8.19 -1.82 -1.24
CA ILE A 141 -7.87 -3.12 -0.66
C ILE A 141 -6.80 -2.93 0.41
N GLU A 142 -7.06 -3.43 1.62
CA GLU A 142 -6.10 -3.50 2.72
C GLU A 142 -5.27 -4.79 2.60
N HIS A 143 -3.96 -4.64 2.73
CA HIS A 143 -2.96 -5.69 2.78
C HIS A 143 -2.26 -5.65 4.13
N ASP A 144 -2.05 -6.81 4.76
CA ASP A 144 -1.28 -6.93 5.99
C ASP A 144 0.10 -7.49 5.65
N TRP A 145 1.12 -6.62 5.71
CA TRP A 145 2.52 -6.99 5.47
C TRP A 145 3.35 -6.56 6.67
N ASP A 146 4.16 -7.47 7.20
CA ASP A 146 5.04 -7.20 8.36
C ASP A 146 4.30 -6.65 9.60
N GLY A 147 3.00 -6.96 9.75
CA GLY A 147 2.16 -6.45 10.85
C GLY A 147 1.71 -4.99 10.68
N SER A 148 1.92 -4.42 9.50
CA SER A 148 1.49 -3.08 9.11
C SER A 148 0.41 -3.15 8.03
N PRO A 149 -0.66 -2.33 8.12
CA PRO A 149 -1.69 -2.26 7.08
C PRO A 149 -1.23 -1.35 5.92
N TYR A 150 -1.23 -1.86 4.70
CA TYR A 150 -0.99 -1.11 3.46
C TYR A 150 -2.25 -1.10 2.60
N TYR A 151 -2.46 -0.07 1.78
CA TYR A 151 -3.71 0.08 1.04
C TYR A 151 -3.45 0.26 -0.45
N SER A 152 -3.97 -0.62 -1.29
CA SER A 152 -4.00 -0.37 -2.74
C SER A 152 -5.30 0.30 -3.16
N LEU A 153 -5.21 1.36 -3.97
CA LEU A 153 -6.35 2.07 -4.54
C LEU A 153 -6.40 1.84 -6.05
N TYR A 154 -7.57 1.50 -6.59
CA TYR A 154 -7.81 1.24 -8.01
C TYR A 154 -8.88 2.20 -8.52
N GLY A 155 -8.48 3.24 -9.25
CA GLY A 155 -9.35 4.30 -9.74
C GLY A 155 -9.80 4.16 -11.20
N HIS A 156 -10.70 5.05 -11.58
CA HIS A 156 -11.24 5.26 -12.92
C HIS A 156 -12.01 4.07 -13.50
N LEU A 157 -12.51 3.19 -12.64
CA LEU A 157 -13.13 1.93 -13.03
C LEU A 157 -14.45 2.15 -13.78
N SER A 158 -14.78 1.26 -14.72
CA SER A 158 -16.11 1.22 -15.35
C SER A 158 -17.06 0.29 -14.60
N GLU A 159 -16.54 -0.78 -14.01
CA GLU A 159 -17.28 -1.81 -13.28
C GLU A 159 -16.48 -2.22 -12.04
N ILE A 160 -17.17 -2.44 -10.91
CA ILE A 160 -16.60 -3.02 -9.69
C ILE A 160 -17.34 -4.34 -9.43
N THR A 161 -16.61 -5.44 -9.31
CA THR A 161 -17.19 -6.79 -9.16
C THR A 161 -17.00 -7.40 -7.78
N VAL A 162 -16.54 -6.61 -6.83
CA VAL A 162 -16.28 -7.02 -5.44
C VAL A 162 -16.99 -6.11 -4.45
N GLY A 163 -17.20 -6.61 -3.23
CA GLY A 163 -17.86 -5.88 -2.14
C GLY A 163 -16.95 -5.66 -0.94
N ILE A 164 -17.28 -4.64 -0.14
CA ILE A 164 -16.59 -4.37 1.14
C ILE A 164 -16.64 -5.62 2.03
N GLY A 165 -15.50 -5.98 2.62
CA GLY A 165 -15.31 -7.16 3.46
C GLY A 165 -14.87 -8.41 2.71
N GLN A 166 -14.95 -8.44 1.38
CA GLN A 166 -14.49 -9.57 0.57
C GLN A 166 -12.97 -9.73 0.69
N LYS A 167 -12.51 -10.97 0.92
CA LYS A 167 -11.10 -11.34 0.76
C LYS A 167 -10.84 -11.63 -0.71
N VAL A 168 -9.73 -11.11 -1.22
CA VAL A 168 -9.30 -11.29 -2.61
C VAL A 168 -7.88 -11.82 -2.64
N ASN A 169 -7.58 -12.64 -3.64
CA ASN A 169 -6.22 -13.14 -3.88
C ASN A 169 -5.49 -12.27 -4.92
N ARG A 170 -4.16 -12.28 -4.89
CA ARG A 170 -3.33 -11.70 -5.96
C ARG A 170 -3.80 -12.21 -7.33
N GLY A 171 -4.03 -11.31 -8.26
CA GLY A 171 -4.47 -11.64 -9.62
C GLY A 171 -5.97 -11.94 -9.74
N GLU A 172 -6.73 -11.92 -8.66
CA GLU A 172 -8.19 -12.04 -8.71
C GLU A 172 -8.79 -10.81 -9.41
N ARG A 173 -9.71 -11.03 -10.36
CA ARG A 173 -10.45 -9.95 -11.03
C ARG A 173 -11.34 -9.23 -10.01
N ILE A 174 -11.14 -7.93 -9.88
CA ILE A 174 -11.91 -7.07 -8.95
C ILE A 174 -12.77 -6.03 -9.65
N ALA A 175 -12.45 -5.71 -10.92
CA ALA A 175 -13.08 -4.63 -11.66
C ALA A 175 -12.81 -4.73 -13.16
N ARG A 176 -13.44 -3.84 -13.92
CA ARG A 176 -13.07 -3.51 -15.31
C ARG A 176 -12.54 -2.08 -15.39
N MET A 177 -11.49 -1.89 -16.17
CA MET A 177 -10.92 -0.58 -16.46
C MET A 177 -11.97 0.35 -17.07
N GLY A 178 -11.84 1.65 -16.82
CA GLY A 178 -12.77 2.64 -17.36
C GLY A 178 -12.09 3.98 -17.62
N TYR A 179 -12.91 5.02 -17.58
CA TYR A 179 -12.51 6.41 -17.66
C TYR A 179 -13.45 7.28 -16.81
N THR A 180 -13.91 6.74 -15.67
CA THR A 180 -14.78 7.49 -14.74
C THR A 180 -13.96 8.46 -13.88
N GLY A 181 -14.59 9.53 -13.39
CA GLY A 181 -13.92 10.57 -12.61
C GLY A 181 -13.70 11.84 -13.44
N GLU A 182 -12.99 12.80 -12.87
CA GLU A 182 -12.89 14.13 -13.45
C GLU A 182 -11.79 14.23 -14.53
N GLY A 183 -12.11 14.92 -15.62
CA GLY A 183 -11.14 15.27 -16.67
C GLY A 183 -10.68 14.10 -17.54
N LEU A 184 -11.42 12.99 -17.55
CA LEU A 184 -11.14 11.82 -18.38
C LEU A 184 -12.15 11.67 -19.53
N ASN A 185 -11.69 11.02 -20.59
CA ASN A 185 -12.49 10.66 -21.76
C ASN A 185 -12.12 9.23 -22.21
N GLN A 186 -12.84 8.69 -23.19
CA GLN A 186 -12.64 7.32 -23.66
C GLN A 186 -11.20 7.06 -24.14
N ALA A 187 -10.58 8.01 -24.84
CA ALA A 187 -9.20 7.88 -25.32
C ALA A 187 -8.18 7.81 -24.18
N ARG A 188 -8.50 8.42 -23.04
CA ARG A 188 -7.70 8.39 -21.80
C ARG A 188 -8.10 7.27 -20.84
N ALA A 189 -8.80 6.22 -21.27
CA ALA A 189 -9.08 5.09 -20.38
C ALA A 189 -7.81 4.42 -19.83
N HIS A 190 -7.75 4.25 -18.51
CA HIS A 190 -6.65 3.65 -17.76
C HIS A 190 -7.16 3.16 -16.40
N VAL A 191 -6.35 2.38 -15.71
CA VAL A 191 -6.50 2.19 -14.25
C VAL A 191 -5.47 3.08 -13.56
N HIS A 192 -5.95 3.91 -12.64
CA HIS A 192 -5.08 4.60 -11.70
C HIS A 192 -4.82 3.67 -10.52
N LEU A 193 -3.56 3.38 -10.23
CA LEU A 193 -3.15 2.47 -9.17
C LEU A 193 -2.24 3.17 -8.17
N GLU A 194 -2.55 3.05 -6.89
CA GLU A 194 -1.69 3.49 -5.80
C GLU A 194 -1.39 2.32 -4.84
N LEU A 195 -0.26 2.42 -4.13
CA LEU A 195 0.01 1.68 -2.91
C LEU A 195 0.32 2.70 -1.82
N ASN A 196 -0.45 2.65 -0.74
CA ASN A 196 -0.59 3.75 0.19
C ASN A 196 -0.34 3.38 1.65
N LEU A 197 0.14 4.36 2.40
CA LEU A 197 0.00 4.43 3.85
C LEU A 197 -1.23 5.29 4.21
N MET A 198 -2.05 4.86 5.17
CA MET A 198 -3.11 5.71 5.71
C MET A 198 -2.58 6.71 6.74
N PHE A 199 -2.91 8.00 6.59
CA PHE A 199 -2.48 9.05 7.51
C PHE A 199 -3.19 8.99 8.87
N ASN A 200 -4.51 8.96 8.89
CA ASN A 200 -5.28 9.14 10.13
C ASN A 200 -6.65 8.45 10.08
N ARG A 201 -7.01 7.69 11.13
CA ARG A 201 -8.35 7.06 11.23
C ARG A 201 -9.43 7.98 11.77
N ASN A 202 -9.08 9.19 12.22
CA ASN A 202 -10.01 10.27 12.55
C ASN A 202 -10.10 11.32 11.42
N PHE A 203 -9.95 10.88 10.17
CA PHE A 203 -9.93 11.76 8.99
C PHE A 203 -11.21 12.58 8.80
N GLU A 204 -12.38 12.01 9.10
CA GLU A 204 -13.67 12.70 8.94
C GLU A 204 -13.73 14.03 9.71
N SER A 205 -13.31 14.01 10.97
CA SER A 205 -13.26 15.23 11.80
C SER A 205 -12.34 16.31 11.23
N TRP A 206 -11.27 15.93 10.54
CA TRP A 206 -10.40 16.88 9.86
C TRP A 206 -11.05 17.38 8.57
N HIS A 207 -11.64 16.49 7.79
CA HIS A 207 -12.32 16.83 6.54
C HIS A 207 -13.44 17.85 6.76
N ASP A 208 -14.33 17.60 7.73
CA ASP A 208 -15.48 18.47 8.04
C ASP A 208 -15.07 19.90 8.43
N ARG A 209 -13.84 20.08 8.93
CA ARG A 209 -13.31 21.41 9.29
C ARG A 209 -12.66 22.14 8.13
N ASN A 210 -12.17 21.41 7.11
CA ASN A 210 -11.33 21.97 6.05
C ASN A 210 -12.03 22.01 4.69
N PHE A 211 -13.10 21.24 4.48
CA PHE A 211 -13.83 21.14 3.23
C PHE A 211 -15.31 21.46 3.43
N ARG A 212 -15.92 22.00 2.39
CA ARG A 212 -17.37 22.30 2.36
C ARG A 212 -18.18 21.17 1.75
N ASP A 213 -17.58 20.42 0.83
CA ASP A 213 -18.21 19.28 0.20
C ASP A 213 -18.29 18.11 1.18
N PRO A 214 -19.32 17.24 1.08
CA PRO A 214 -19.42 16.07 1.93
C PRO A 214 -18.33 15.04 1.64
N ASN A 215 -17.80 14.40 2.69
CA ASN A 215 -16.91 13.25 2.53
C ASN A 215 -17.71 11.97 2.27
N HIS A 216 -17.83 11.57 1.01
CA HIS A 216 -18.53 10.34 0.64
C HIS A 216 -17.73 9.06 0.89
N ASN A 217 -16.45 9.16 1.23
CA ASN A 217 -15.52 8.03 1.23
C ASN A 217 -14.93 7.73 2.63
N GLY A 218 -15.39 8.44 3.67
CA GLY A 218 -14.92 8.27 5.03
C GLY A 218 -13.39 8.34 5.14
N ILE A 219 -12.79 7.41 5.88
CA ILE A 219 -11.33 7.33 6.05
C ILE A 219 -10.58 6.84 4.80
N TYR A 220 -11.28 6.35 3.77
CA TYR A 220 -10.70 5.88 2.51
C TYR A 220 -10.80 6.92 1.39
N ASN A 221 -11.09 8.17 1.75
CA ASN A 221 -10.88 9.31 0.89
C ASN A 221 -9.39 9.37 0.50
N GLY A 222 -9.08 9.54 -0.79
CA GLY A 222 -7.69 9.51 -1.27
C GLY A 222 -6.78 10.58 -0.65
N ILE A 223 -7.33 11.70 -0.15
CA ILE A 223 -6.56 12.70 0.60
C ILE A 223 -5.95 12.12 1.90
N ASN A 224 -6.55 11.06 2.45
CA ASN A 224 -6.06 10.36 3.64
C ASN A 224 -5.04 9.25 3.32
N LEU A 225 -4.73 9.03 2.05
CA LEU A 225 -3.87 7.96 1.56
C LEU A 225 -2.59 8.58 0.98
N ALA A 226 -1.45 8.09 1.46
CA ALA A 226 -0.13 8.58 1.07
C ALA A 226 0.53 7.58 0.11
N GLY A 227 0.56 7.92 -1.17
CA GLY A 227 1.14 7.08 -2.21
C GLY A 227 2.64 6.89 -2.10
N LEU A 228 3.11 5.72 -2.54
CA LEU A 228 4.52 5.35 -2.69
C LEU A 228 4.84 5.21 -4.18
N ASP A 229 6.13 5.27 -4.55
CA ASP A 229 6.56 4.98 -5.94
C ASP A 229 6.38 3.50 -6.28
N LEU A 230 5.16 3.12 -6.64
CA LEU A 230 4.76 1.75 -6.86
C LEU A 230 5.40 1.15 -8.12
N ALA A 231 5.68 1.96 -9.14
CA ALA A 231 6.41 1.49 -10.31
C ALA A 231 7.84 1.09 -9.95
N ARG A 232 8.54 1.90 -9.15
CA ARG A 232 9.87 1.55 -8.62
C ARG A 232 9.77 0.33 -7.72
N PHE A 233 8.74 0.25 -6.86
CA PHE A 233 8.53 -0.90 -5.99
C PHE A 233 8.36 -2.20 -6.78
N PHE A 234 7.53 -2.23 -7.83
CA PHE A 234 7.40 -3.40 -8.70
C PHE A 234 8.73 -3.84 -9.31
N LEU A 235 9.50 -2.90 -9.87
CA LEU A 235 10.78 -3.17 -10.52
C LEU A 235 11.85 -3.66 -9.54
N GLU A 236 11.87 -3.13 -8.33
CA GLU A 236 12.82 -3.52 -7.30
C GLU A 236 12.44 -4.86 -6.65
N HIS A 237 11.14 -5.10 -6.45
CA HIS A 237 10.62 -6.36 -5.91
C HIS A 237 10.82 -7.54 -6.86
N ASP A 238 10.73 -7.32 -8.17
CA ASP A 238 11.04 -8.33 -9.19
C ASP A 238 12.49 -8.84 -9.08
N LYS A 239 13.43 -7.94 -8.75
CA LYS A 239 14.83 -8.27 -8.51
C LYS A 239 15.10 -8.81 -7.09
N ARG A 240 14.33 -8.34 -6.11
CA ARG A 240 14.48 -8.63 -4.68
C ARG A 240 13.14 -9.09 -4.09
N PRO A 241 12.76 -10.37 -4.26
CA PRO A 241 11.44 -10.85 -3.81
C PRO A 241 11.21 -10.84 -2.29
N ASP A 242 12.26 -10.59 -1.51
CA ASP A 242 12.25 -10.40 -0.06
C ASP A 242 12.18 -8.92 0.35
N LEU A 243 12.13 -7.98 -0.61
CA LEU A 243 12.03 -6.55 -0.34
C LEU A 243 10.72 -6.23 0.37
N THR A 244 10.85 -5.67 1.57
CA THR A 244 9.71 -5.19 2.35
C THR A 244 9.44 -3.71 2.05
N VAL A 245 8.21 -3.24 2.30
CA VAL A 245 7.90 -1.80 2.15
C VAL A 245 8.78 -0.92 3.06
N PRO A 246 9.03 -1.27 4.34
CA PRO A 246 9.97 -0.50 5.17
C PRO A 246 11.39 -0.43 4.60
N ALA A 247 11.92 -1.54 4.06
CA ALA A 247 13.25 -1.56 3.45
C ALA A 247 13.30 -0.70 2.19
N PHE A 248 12.27 -0.78 1.34
CA PHE A 248 12.14 0.06 0.15
C PHE A 248 12.11 1.56 0.47
N LEU A 249 11.33 1.97 1.49
CA LEU A 249 11.23 3.37 1.90
C LEU A 249 12.45 3.87 2.66
N ALA A 250 13.23 2.98 3.29
CA ALA A 250 14.48 3.35 3.90
C ALA A 250 15.57 3.76 2.88
N GLU A 251 15.40 3.40 1.61
CA GLU A 251 16.28 3.80 0.50
C GLU A 251 15.95 5.18 -0.07
N GLU A 252 14.80 5.77 0.30
CA GLU A 252 14.40 7.11 -0.16
C GLU A 252 15.26 8.21 0.46
N GLU A 253 15.53 9.26 -0.31
CA GLU A 253 16.26 10.42 0.19
C GLU A 253 15.43 11.16 1.25
N THR A 254 15.99 11.32 2.45
CA THR A 254 15.34 12.09 3.51
C THR A 254 15.52 13.58 3.25
N PHE A 255 14.47 14.24 2.76
CA PHE A 255 14.50 15.67 2.48
C PHE A 255 14.34 16.53 3.75
N TYR A 256 13.40 16.15 4.63
CA TYR A 256 13.19 16.82 5.92
C TYR A 256 12.96 15.81 7.05
N LYS A 257 13.22 16.25 8.29
CA LYS A 257 12.84 15.55 9.52
C LYS A 257 11.88 16.41 10.30
N VAL A 258 10.78 15.82 10.75
CA VAL A 258 9.76 16.53 11.53
C VAL A 258 9.75 15.95 12.94
N ALA A 259 9.85 16.82 13.95
CA ALA A 259 9.59 16.44 15.33
C ALA A 259 8.09 16.59 15.61
N VAL A 260 7.43 15.49 15.98
CA VAL A 260 6.02 15.49 16.36
C VAL A 260 5.89 15.28 17.86
N PRO A 261 4.94 15.95 18.55
CA PRO A 261 4.65 15.67 19.95
C PRO A 261 4.26 14.20 20.13
N ASP A 262 4.69 13.59 21.24
CA ASP A 262 4.19 12.27 21.59
C ASP A 262 2.70 12.37 21.91
N SER A 263 1.87 11.79 21.05
CA SER A 263 0.42 11.93 21.09
C SER A 263 -0.24 10.58 20.84
N PRO A 264 -1.24 10.19 21.66
CA PRO A 264 -2.02 8.98 21.42
C PRO A 264 -2.85 9.05 20.12
N HIS A 265 -2.94 10.22 19.49
CA HIS A 265 -3.63 10.46 18.22
C HIS A 265 -2.71 10.41 17.00
N PHE A 266 -1.42 10.10 17.17
CA PHE A 266 -0.48 9.96 16.06
C PHE A 266 -0.48 8.53 15.51
N ASP A 267 -1.48 8.26 14.67
CA ASP A 267 -1.79 6.93 14.13
C ASP A 267 -0.64 6.29 13.33
N LEU A 268 0.17 7.08 12.64
CA LEU A 268 1.33 6.58 11.87
C LEU A 268 2.31 5.79 12.75
N ARG A 269 2.57 6.22 13.99
CA ARG A 269 3.42 5.46 14.94
C ARG A 269 2.82 4.10 15.28
N LYS A 270 1.48 4.00 15.31
CA LYS A 270 0.77 2.77 15.66
C LYS A 270 0.76 1.76 14.51
N PHE A 271 0.56 2.22 13.27
CA PHE A 271 0.47 1.33 12.10
C PHE A 271 1.81 1.05 11.46
N TYR A 272 2.73 2.01 11.54
CA TYR A 272 4.05 1.94 10.90
C TYR A 272 5.13 2.27 11.94
N PRO A 273 5.29 1.45 12.98
CA PRO A 273 6.24 1.73 14.07
C PRO A 273 7.68 1.90 13.57
N TRP A 274 8.02 1.26 12.44
CA TRP A 274 9.32 1.38 11.77
C TRP A 274 9.62 2.79 11.24
N MET A 275 8.62 3.67 11.07
CA MET A 275 8.82 5.07 10.67
C MET A 275 9.38 5.94 11.80
N VAL A 276 9.21 5.53 13.06
CA VAL A 276 9.60 6.33 14.22
C VAL A 276 10.96 5.82 14.75
N LYS A 277 12.00 6.63 14.56
CA LYS A 277 13.32 6.38 15.16
C LYS A 277 13.35 6.96 16.59
N ASN A 278 13.92 6.22 17.54
CA ASN A 278 14.11 6.59 18.95
C ASN A 278 12.84 6.67 19.80
N VAL A 279 12.12 5.55 19.97
CA VAL A 279 11.28 5.39 21.17
C VAL A 279 12.24 5.06 22.32
N LEU A 280 12.69 6.07 23.05
CA LEU A 280 13.29 5.82 24.37
C LEU A 280 12.22 5.10 25.20
N ALA A 281 12.53 3.88 25.61
CA ALA A 281 11.71 3.05 26.48
C ALA A 281 11.58 3.66 27.88
#